data_AF-A0A954MU81-F1
#
_entry.id   AF-A0A954MU81-F1
#
_cell.length_a   1.000
_cell.length_b   1.000
_cell.length_c   1.000
_cell.angle_alpha   90.00
_cell.angle_beta   90.00
_cell.angle_gamma   90.00
#
_symmetry.space_group_name_H-M   'P 1'
#
loop_
_entity.id
_entity.type
_entity.pdbx_description
1 polymer ?
#
loop_
_entity_poly.entity_id
_entity_poly.type
_entity_poly.pdbx_seq_one_letter_code
_entity_poly.pdbx_strand_id
1 'polypeptide(L)'
;MKRPHRFKIEIIPAFSIVSPIRYEFLNGNLRVEFRGLEQRFAMPTKHQWSGFWRLCDFLDLWNWLPDYEDGGTSRDGQSWQIDIAFSKSKRVQSKGNNWYPSLEDAKIGIATMDRFVLLLHFIDISLMTPRPDQRDDFGDYTISDS
;
A
#
# COMPACT_ATOMS: atom_id res chain seq x y z
N MET A 1 8.35 4.59 -18.44
CA MET A 1 7.52 5.03 -17.31
C MET A 1 8.38 5.31 -16.08
N LYS A 2 7.95 6.25 -15.23
CA LYS A 2 8.72 6.81 -14.11
C LYS A 2 8.28 6.23 -12.75
N ARG A 3 9.22 6.21 -11.82
CA ARG A 3 9.01 5.94 -10.38
C ARG A 3 8.17 7.06 -9.76
N PRO A 4 7.51 6.85 -8.59
CA PRO A 4 6.77 7.92 -7.95
C PRO A 4 7.69 9.04 -7.47
N HIS A 5 7.15 10.25 -7.41
CA HIS A 5 7.79 11.38 -6.71
C HIS A 5 7.56 11.30 -5.20
N ARG A 6 6.40 10.77 -4.80
CA ARG A 6 6.05 10.50 -3.41
C ARG A 6 5.20 9.23 -3.36
N PHE A 7 5.45 8.40 -2.36
CA PHE A 7 4.65 7.22 -2.11
C PHE A 7 4.74 6.90 -0.62
N LYS A 8 3.67 7.18 0.10
CA LYS A 8 3.50 6.80 1.50
C LYS A 8 2.10 6.24 1.68
N ILE A 9 1.99 5.09 2.32
CA ILE A 9 0.73 4.52 2.80
C ILE A 9 0.95 4.10 4.24
N GLU A 10 0.04 4.46 5.12
CA GLU A 10 0.10 4.15 6.54
C GLU A 10 -1.26 3.60 6.99
N ILE A 11 -1.22 2.45 7.66
CA ILE A 11 -2.39 1.79 8.25
C ILE A 11 -2.15 1.73 9.74
N ILE A 12 -3.05 2.36 10.49
CA ILE A 12 -2.96 2.51 11.94
C ILE A 12 -4.12 1.71 12.54
N PRO A 13 -3.85 0.54 13.14
CA PRO A 13 -4.88 -0.25 13.79
C PRO A 13 -5.43 0.49 15.03
N ALA A 14 -6.69 0.24 15.36
CA ALA A 14 -7.39 0.89 16.49
C ALA A 14 -6.71 0.68 17.85
N PHE A 15 -6.03 -0.47 18.02
CA PHE A 15 -5.43 -0.87 19.28
C PHE A 15 -3.92 -0.80 19.20
N SER A 16 -3.32 -0.05 20.13
CA SER A 16 -1.88 0.24 20.25
C SER A 16 -0.98 -0.98 20.48
N ILE A 17 -1.56 -2.17 20.66
CA ILE A 17 -0.83 -3.45 20.71
C ILE A 17 -0.36 -3.93 19.33
N VAL A 18 -0.92 -3.40 18.24
CA VAL A 18 -0.47 -3.69 16.88
C VAL A 18 0.21 -2.45 16.31
N SER A 19 1.48 -2.58 15.95
CA SER A 19 2.22 -1.50 15.32
C SER A 19 1.69 -1.22 13.89
N PRO A 20 1.70 0.05 13.43
CA PRO A 20 1.26 0.42 12.09
C PRO A 20 1.97 -0.34 10.98
N ILE A 21 1.28 -0.51 9.86
CA ILE A 21 1.91 -0.95 8.61
C ILE A 21 2.22 0.30 7.78
N ARG A 22 3.47 0.44 7.34
CA ARG A 22 3.91 1.59 6.53
C ARG A 22 4.57 1.13 5.25
N TYR A 23 4.09 1.64 4.12
CA TYR A 23 4.74 1.54 2.83
C TYR A 23 5.33 2.91 2.48
N GLU A 24 6.61 2.95 2.10
CA GLU A 24 7.27 4.21 1.75
C GLU A 24 8.28 4.02 0.62
N PHE A 25 8.26 4.92 -0.37
CA PHE A 25 9.29 4.94 -1.41
C PHE A 25 10.36 5.98 -1.09
N LEU A 26 11.56 5.50 -0.72
CA LEU A 26 12.71 6.32 -0.36
C LEU A 26 13.96 5.84 -1.08
N ASN A 27 14.75 6.78 -1.61
CA ASN A 27 16.06 6.51 -2.23
C ASN A 27 16.03 5.42 -3.32
N GLY A 28 14.91 5.28 -4.03
CA GLY A 28 14.75 4.29 -5.10
C GLY A 28 14.21 2.92 -4.66
N ASN A 29 14.00 2.72 -3.36
CA ASN A 29 13.50 1.48 -2.77
C ASN A 29 12.08 1.68 -2.23
N LEU A 30 11.24 0.67 -2.43
CA LEU A 30 9.99 0.54 -1.68
C LEU A 30 10.32 -0.19 -0.37
N ARG A 31 10.14 0.51 0.75
CA ARG A 31 10.25 -0.05 2.10
C ARG A 31 8.85 -0.36 2.60
N VAL A 32 8.72 -1.51 3.27
CA VAL A 32 7.53 -1.85 4.03
C VAL A 32 7.95 -2.20 5.45
N GLU A 33 7.32 -1.55 6.41
CA GLU A 33 7.51 -1.80 7.83
C GLU A 33 6.28 -2.49 8.37
N PHE A 34 6.46 -3.73 8.82
CA PHE A 34 5.44 -4.50 9.51
C PHE A 34 5.77 -4.56 11.00
N ARG A 35 4.77 -4.24 11.81
CA ARG A 35 4.81 -4.39 13.26
C ARG A 35 5.94 -3.63 13.98
N GLY A 36 6.55 -2.63 13.34
CA GLY A 36 7.67 -1.85 13.89
C GLY A 36 8.97 -2.64 14.08
N LEU A 37 9.03 -3.90 13.62
CA LEU A 37 10.13 -4.82 13.87
C LEU A 37 10.67 -5.44 12.58
N GLU A 38 9.81 -5.71 11.61
CA GLU A 38 10.21 -6.31 10.32
C GLU A 38 10.19 -5.25 9.23
N GLN A 39 11.34 -5.06 8.57
CA GLN A 39 11.46 -4.17 7.41
C GLN A 39 11.79 -5.01 6.18
N ARG A 40 10.91 -4.93 5.18
CA ARG A 40 11.13 -5.52 3.86
C ARG A 40 11.44 -4.42 2.86
N PHE A 41 12.38 -4.70 1.97
CA PHE A 41 12.75 -3.78 0.91
C PHE A 41 12.53 -4.45 -0.45
N ALA A 42 11.99 -3.69 -1.37
CA ALA A 42 11.87 -4.09 -2.77
C ALA A 42 12.38 -2.97 -3.68
N MET A 43 12.87 -3.37 -4.85
CA MET A 43 13.25 -2.46 -5.93
C MET A 43 12.33 -2.69 -7.13
N PRO A 44 11.09 -2.18 -7.12
CA PRO A 44 10.15 -2.51 -8.18
C PRO A 44 10.66 -1.99 -9.52
N THR A 45 10.57 -2.84 -10.53
CA THR A 45 10.95 -2.52 -11.90
C THR A 45 10.00 -1.48 -12.51
N LYS A 46 10.40 -0.90 -13.64
CA LYS A 46 9.52 0.01 -14.40
C LYS A 46 8.22 -0.67 -14.84
N HIS A 47 8.24 -1.99 -15.08
CA HIS A 47 7.05 -2.75 -15.48
C HIS A 47 6.09 -2.95 -14.31
N GLN A 48 6.63 -3.31 -13.14
CA GLN A 48 5.84 -3.43 -11.89
C GLN A 48 5.17 -2.10 -11.52
N TRP A 49 5.93 -1.00 -11.58
CA TRP A 49 5.35 0.34 -11.41
C TRP A 49 4.26 0.67 -12.44
N SER A 50 4.45 0.28 -13.71
CA SER A 50 3.43 0.46 -14.75
C SER A 50 2.14 -0.33 -14.47
N GLY A 51 2.26 -1.56 -13.98
CA GLY A 51 1.11 -2.35 -13.52
C GLY A 51 0.38 -1.64 -12.38
N PHE A 52 1.13 -1.17 -11.39
CA PHE A 52 0.57 -0.44 -10.25
C PHE A 52 -0.16 0.85 -10.67
N TRP A 53 0.41 1.66 -11.56
CA TRP A 53 -0.27 2.88 -12.02
C TRP A 53 -1.57 2.62 -12.76
N ARG A 54 -1.65 1.52 -13.52
CA ARG A 54 -2.90 1.10 -14.16
C ARG A 54 -3.95 0.69 -13.14
N LEU A 55 -3.55 0.04 -12.05
CA LEU A 55 -4.45 -0.24 -10.93
C LEU A 55 -4.93 1.05 -10.27
N CYS A 56 -4.05 2.03 -10.02
CA CYS A 56 -4.47 3.32 -9.46
C CYS A 56 -5.54 4.00 -10.33
N ASP A 57 -5.38 3.95 -11.66
CA ASP A 57 -6.37 4.47 -12.59
C ASP A 57 -7.68 3.65 -12.52
N PHE A 58 -7.62 2.32 -12.40
CA PHE A 58 -8.79 1.45 -12.23
C PHE A 58 -9.55 1.69 -10.92
N LEU A 59 -8.84 1.87 -9.80
CA LEU A 59 -9.43 2.16 -8.48
C LEU A 59 -9.85 3.63 -8.33
N ASP A 60 -9.78 4.41 -9.40
CA ASP A 60 -10.05 5.84 -9.44
C ASP A 60 -9.33 6.61 -8.31
N LEU A 61 -8.10 6.19 -8.00
CA LEU A 61 -7.33 6.61 -6.82
C LEU A 61 -7.17 8.13 -6.74
N TRP A 62 -7.01 8.77 -7.90
CA TRP A 62 -6.74 10.20 -8.00
C TRP A 62 -7.96 11.07 -7.66
N ASN A 63 -9.15 10.49 -7.61
CA ASN A 63 -10.41 11.18 -7.28
C ASN A 63 -10.94 10.82 -5.89
N TRP A 64 -10.16 10.09 -5.10
CA TRP A 64 -10.53 9.82 -3.71
C TRP A 64 -10.68 11.13 -2.93
N LEU A 65 -11.67 11.18 -2.03
CA LEU A 65 -11.86 12.30 -1.13
C LEU A 65 -10.64 12.48 -0.21
N PRO A 66 -10.30 13.71 0.18
CA PRO A 66 -9.23 13.96 1.13
C PRO A 66 -9.49 13.32 2.50
N ASP A 67 -10.77 13.20 2.88
CA ASP A 67 -11.20 12.65 4.16
C ASP A 67 -12.42 11.74 3.95
N TYR A 68 -12.38 10.54 4.54
CA TYR A 68 -13.51 9.64 4.66
C TYR A 68 -13.82 9.49 6.14
N GLU A 69 -14.72 10.36 6.61
CA GLU A 69 -15.23 10.32 7.98
C GLU A 69 -16.52 9.49 8.01
N ASP A 70 -16.62 8.58 8.99
CA ASP A 70 -17.92 8.12 9.44
C ASP A 70 -18.56 9.29 10.22
N GLY A 71 -19.85 9.53 10.08
CA GLY A 71 -20.53 10.70 10.66
C GLY A 71 -20.59 10.75 12.20
N GLY A 72 -19.65 10.15 12.93
CA GLY A 72 -19.46 10.34 14.37
C GLY A 72 -19.61 9.09 15.25
N THR A 73 -19.48 7.88 14.70
CA THR A 73 -19.81 6.63 15.40
C THR A 73 -18.63 5.71 15.70
N SER A 74 -17.54 5.73 14.94
CA SER A 74 -16.43 4.79 15.15
C SER A 74 -15.37 5.32 16.12
N ARG A 75 -15.43 4.90 17.39
CA ARG A 75 -14.41 5.24 18.42
C ARG A 75 -13.22 4.26 18.45
N ASP A 76 -13.34 3.12 17.79
CA ASP A 76 -12.46 1.95 17.87
C ASP A 76 -12.12 1.36 16.49
N GLY A 77 -11.90 2.23 15.51
CA GLY A 77 -11.68 1.87 14.10
C GLY A 77 -10.21 1.84 13.65
N GLN A 78 -9.95 1.12 12.54
CA GLN A 78 -8.67 1.20 11.84
C GLN A 78 -8.59 2.52 11.06
N SER A 79 -7.61 3.34 11.41
CA SER A 79 -7.27 4.55 10.67
C SER A 79 -6.30 4.24 9.53
N TRP A 80 -6.37 5.03 8.47
CA TRP A 80 -5.48 4.90 7.33
C TRP A 80 -5.19 6.26 6.69
N GLN A 81 -4.04 6.34 6.03
CA GLN A 81 -3.63 7.50 5.26
C GLN A 81 -2.84 7.06 4.03
N ILE A 82 -3.07 7.76 2.92
CA ILE A 82 -2.28 7.66 1.69
C ILE A 82 -1.77 9.04 1.27
N ASP A 83 -0.53 9.08 0.79
CA ASP A 83 0.06 10.22 0.10
C ASP A 83 0.90 9.69 -1.06
N ILE A 84 0.30 9.70 -2.26
CA ILE A 84 0.91 9.16 -3.47
C ILE A 84 0.93 10.25 -4.54
N ALA A 85 2.10 10.50 -5.11
CA ALA A 85 2.28 11.40 -6.23
C ALA A 85 3.10 10.73 -7.35
N PHE A 86 2.44 10.43 -8.46
CA PHE A 86 3.09 9.93 -9.67
C PHE A 86 3.62 11.08 -10.53
N SER A 87 2.85 12.16 -10.63
CA SER A 87 3.21 13.36 -11.40
C SER A 87 2.59 14.60 -10.78
N LYS A 88 2.77 15.78 -11.40
CA LYS A 88 2.13 17.02 -10.93
C LYS A 88 0.60 16.93 -10.95
N SER A 89 0.01 16.23 -11.92
CA SER A 89 -1.45 16.12 -12.10
C SER A 89 -2.05 14.82 -11.54
N LYS A 90 -1.24 13.78 -11.32
CA LYS A 90 -1.67 12.52 -10.69
C LYS A 90 -1.09 12.43 -9.28
N ARG A 91 -1.88 12.93 -8.32
CA ARG A 91 -1.57 12.92 -6.89
C ARG A 91 -2.83 12.66 -6.08
N VAL A 92 -2.69 11.99 -4.94
CA VAL A 92 -3.76 11.81 -3.96
C VAL A 92 -3.17 12.00 -2.56
N GLN A 93 -3.93 12.70 -1.72
CA GLN A 93 -3.72 12.75 -0.28
C GLN A 93 -5.08 12.48 0.33
N SER A 94 -5.20 11.36 1.02
CA SER A 94 -6.49 10.89 1.53
C SER A 94 -6.28 10.13 2.82
N LYS A 95 -7.27 10.20 3.70
CA LYS A 95 -7.28 9.50 4.98
C LYS A 95 -8.70 9.08 5.32
N GLY A 96 -8.83 8.17 6.26
CA GLY A 96 -10.10 7.79 6.82
C GLY A 96 -9.93 7.01 8.11
N ASN A 97 -11.04 6.84 8.82
CA ASN A 97 -11.11 6.05 10.05
C ASN A 97 -12.32 5.12 9.97
N ASN A 98 -12.07 3.82 9.80
CA ASN A 98 -13.09 2.80 9.54
C ASN A 98 -13.97 3.03 8.30
N TRP A 99 -13.74 4.12 7.56
CA TRP A 99 -14.46 4.51 6.36
C TRP A 99 -13.51 4.54 5.18
N TYR A 100 -13.93 3.95 4.07
CA TYR A 100 -13.10 3.66 2.90
C TYR A 100 -13.86 4.06 1.63
N PRO A 101 -13.16 4.37 0.53
CA PRO A 101 -13.81 4.59 -0.76
C PRO A 101 -14.54 3.33 -1.24
N SER A 102 -15.80 3.49 -1.65
CA SER A 102 -16.60 2.39 -2.19
C SER A 102 -16.06 1.87 -3.52
N LEU A 103 -16.37 0.62 -3.89
CA LEU A 103 -15.92 0.07 -5.16
C LEU A 103 -16.66 0.71 -6.34
N GLU A 104 -17.90 1.15 -6.15
CA GLU A 104 -18.78 1.72 -7.16
C GLU A 104 -18.44 3.20 -7.45
N ASP A 105 -18.17 3.98 -6.40
CA ASP A 105 -17.83 5.40 -6.51
C ASP A 105 -16.76 5.78 -5.47
N ALA A 106 -15.62 6.30 -5.96
CA ALA A 106 -14.54 6.78 -5.11
C ALA A 106 -15.03 7.82 -4.09
N LYS A 107 -16.05 8.62 -4.44
CA LYS A 107 -16.51 9.74 -3.63
C LYS A 107 -17.50 9.33 -2.55
N ILE A 108 -17.83 8.05 -2.45
CA ILE A 108 -18.72 7.51 -1.43
C ILE A 108 -17.87 6.74 -0.42
N GLY A 109 -17.96 7.14 0.84
CA GLY A 109 -17.36 6.42 1.96
C GLY A 109 -18.26 5.30 2.46
N ILE A 110 -17.70 4.10 2.64
CA ILE A 110 -18.38 2.92 3.19
C ILE A 110 -17.52 2.23 4.25
N ALA A 111 -18.14 1.39 5.08
CA ALA A 111 -17.46 0.65 6.13
C ALA A 111 -16.68 -0.59 5.63
N THR A 112 -16.89 -1.03 4.39
CA THR A 112 -16.12 -2.15 3.82
C THR A 112 -14.84 -1.65 3.18
N MET A 113 -13.78 -2.45 3.28
CA MET A 113 -12.44 -2.06 2.83
C MET A 113 -12.14 -2.44 1.38
N ASP A 114 -13.11 -2.86 0.58
CA ASP A 114 -12.87 -3.63 -0.64
C ASP A 114 -11.88 -2.95 -1.61
N ARG A 115 -12.14 -1.68 -1.95
CA ARG A 115 -11.25 -0.90 -2.82
C ARG A 115 -9.86 -0.68 -2.19
N PHE A 116 -9.80 -0.51 -0.87
CA PHE A 116 -8.58 -0.30 -0.12
C PHE A 116 -7.74 -1.60 -0.02
N VAL A 117 -8.37 -2.74 0.23
CA VAL A 117 -7.74 -4.06 0.25
C VAL A 117 -7.15 -4.40 -1.12
N LEU A 118 -7.86 -4.11 -2.21
CA LEU A 118 -7.33 -4.30 -3.57
C LEU A 118 -6.05 -3.50 -3.80
N LEU A 119 -5.98 -2.26 -3.30
CA LEU A 119 -4.78 -1.43 -3.39
C LEU A 119 -3.60 -2.10 -2.65
N LEU A 120 -3.80 -2.51 -1.39
CA LEU A 120 -2.75 -3.12 -0.56
C LEU A 120 -2.27 -4.46 -1.14
N HIS A 121 -3.21 -5.33 -1.51
CA HIS A 121 -2.89 -6.64 -2.08
C HIS A 121 -2.03 -6.52 -3.34
N PHE A 122 -2.31 -5.51 -4.18
CA PHE A 122 -1.53 -5.31 -5.38
C PHE A 122 -0.15 -4.72 -5.12
N ILE A 123 0.05 -3.96 -4.04
CA ILE A 123 1.39 -3.53 -3.62
C ILE A 123 2.22 -4.76 -3.26
N ASP A 124 1.66 -5.68 -2.47
CA ASP A 124 2.36 -6.89 -2.07
C ASP A 124 2.70 -7.77 -3.27
N ILE A 125 1.72 -8.05 -4.14
CA ILE A 125 1.96 -8.93 -5.29
C ILE A 125 2.81 -8.26 -6.36
N SER A 126 2.54 -6.99 -6.69
CA SER A 126 3.16 -6.36 -7.86
C SER A 126 4.44 -5.64 -7.53
N LEU A 127 4.56 -5.03 -6.36
CA LEU A 127 5.72 -4.21 -6.00
C LEU A 127 6.67 -4.91 -5.03
N MET A 128 6.19 -5.80 -4.17
CA MET A 128 7.00 -6.46 -3.14
C MET A 128 7.47 -7.87 -3.50
N THR A 129 6.88 -8.52 -4.51
CA THR A 129 7.31 -9.85 -4.93
C THR A 129 8.71 -9.79 -5.55
N PRO A 130 9.70 -10.52 -5.01
CA PRO A 130 11.02 -10.66 -5.61
C PRO A 130 10.90 -11.29 -6.99
N ARG A 131 11.77 -10.90 -7.92
CA ARG A 131 11.76 -11.52 -9.23
C ARG A 131 12.22 -12.99 -9.15
N PRO A 132 11.81 -13.86 -10.09
CA PRO A 132 12.34 -15.22 -10.16
C PRO A 132 13.87 -15.27 -10.30
N ASP A 133 14.48 -14.29 -11.00
CA ASP A 133 15.93 -14.11 -11.14
C ASP A 133 16.61 -13.47 -9.92
N GLN A 134 15.83 -13.10 -8.91
CA GLN A 134 16.31 -12.58 -7.62
C GLN A 134 15.85 -13.45 -6.45
N ARG A 135 15.51 -14.73 -6.69
CA ARG A 135 15.55 -15.73 -5.63
C ARG A 135 17.00 -15.87 -5.21
N ASP A 136 17.37 -15.10 -4.19
CA ASP A 136 18.22 -15.54 -3.10
C ASP A 136 18.92 -16.88 -3.37
N ASP A 137 20.19 -16.80 -3.77
CA ASP A 137 21.20 -17.88 -3.76
C ASP A 137 21.46 -18.38 -2.31
N PHE A 138 20.43 -18.43 -1.47
CA PHE A 138 20.49 -19.15 -0.21
C PHE A 138 20.36 -20.62 -0.56
N GLY A 139 21.54 -21.23 -0.65
CA GLY A 139 21.80 -22.50 -1.29
C GLY A 139 20.91 -23.65 -0.84
N ASP A 140 20.90 -24.65 -1.71
CA ASP A 140 20.62 -26.03 -1.37
C ASP A 140 21.17 -26.35 0.02
N TYR A 141 20.27 -26.43 1.00
CA TYR A 141 20.52 -27.28 2.14
C TYR A 141 20.46 -28.70 1.60
N THR A 142 21.59 -29.19 1.09
CA THR A 142 21.87 -30.62 1.11
C THR A 142 21.78 -31.02 2.56
N ILE A 143 20.70 -31.72 2.92
CA ILE A 143 20.67 -32.53 4.12
C ILE A 143 21.77 -33.57 3.92
N SER A 144 22.93 -33.32 4.50
CA SER A 144 23.94 -34.35 4.69
C SER A 144 23.42 -35.24 5.80
N ASP A 145 22.82 -36.36 5.41
CA ASP A 145 22.58 -37.47 6.31
C ASP A 145 23.94 -37.93 6.85
N SER A 146 24.12 -37.81 8.17
CA SER A 146 25.19 -38.43 8.93
C SER A 146 24.61 -39.22 10.08
#